data_AF-A0A7W7FJG9-F1
#
_entry.id   AF-A0A7W7FJG9-F1
#
_cell.length_a   1.000
_cell.length_b   1.000
_cell.length_c   1.000
_cell.angle_alpha   90.00
_cell.angle_beta   90.00
_cell.angle_gamma   90.00
#
_symmetry.space_group_name_H-M   'P 1'
#
loop_
_entity.id
_entity.type
_entity.pdbx_description
1 polymer ?
#
loop_
_entity_poly.entity_id
_entity_poly.type
_entity_poly.pdbx_seq_one_letter_code
_entity_poly.pdbx_strand_id
1 'polypeptide(L)' 'MQSAQRTESRWSMGEIVGAVVAGVALIVFLLSAVAYGRTYGLDQGASFFGLLVSFATVTTGVGWHVAAREARFRRNRG' A
#
# COMPACT_ATOMS: atom_id res chain seq x y z
N MET A 1 17.81 -35.31 -13.40
CA MET A 1 16.39 -34.92 -13.31
C MET A 1 16.00 -34.85 -11.84
N GLN A 2 15.91 -33.65 -11.23
CA GLN A 2 14.95 -33.28 -10.18
C GLN A 2 15.23 -31.87 -9.64
N SER A 3 14.41 -30.92 -10.11
CA SER A 3 13.80 -29.82 -9.33
C SER A 3 14.67 -29.10 -8.28
N ALA A 4 15.49 -28.14 -8.72
CA ALA A 4 15.89 -27.02 -7.87
C ALA A 4 15.20 -25.72 -8.33
N GLN A 5 13.92 -25.79 -8.69
CA GLN A 5 13.08 -24.61 -8.73
C GLN A 5 12.74 -24.21 -7.29
N ARG A 6 13.68 -23.56 -6.58
CA ARG A 6 13.29 -22.64 -5.49
C ARG A 6 12.85 -21.31 -6.12
N THR A 7 11.92 -21.38 -7.06
CA THR A 7 11.17 -20.21 -7.52
C THR A 7 10.09 -19.97 -6.48
N GLU A 8 10.39 -19.14 -5.49
CA GLU A 8 9.47 -18.16 -4.89
C GLU A 8 10.13 -17.58 -3.64
N SER A 9 10.78 -16.43 -3.78
CA SER A 9 10.90 -15.48 -2.67
C SER A 9 9.49 -14.99 -2.36
N ARG A 10 8.67 -15.85 -1.72
CA ARG A 10 7.31 -15.54 -1.33
C ARG A 10 7.37 -14.29 -0.46
N TRP A 11 6.62 -13.26 -0.84
CA TRP A 11 6.54 -12.04 -0.04
C TRP A 11 6.21 -12.41 1.41
N SER A 12 6.89 -11.75 2.34
CA SER A 12 6.51 -11.88 3.74
C SER A 12 5.09 -11.36 3.92
N MET A 13 4.38 -11.85 4.94
CA MET A 13 3.04 -11.37 5.26
C MET A 13 3.02 -9.85 5.46
N GLY A 14 4.09 -9.28 6.03
CA GLY A 14 4.23 -7.83 6.19
C GLY A 14 4.34 -7.08 4.86
N GLU A 15 5.06 -7.62 3.87
CA GLU A 15 5.11 -7.03 2.53
C GLU A 15 3.75 -7.05 1.85
N ILE A 16 3.01 -8.16 1.95
CA ILE A 16 1.66 -8.27 1.37
C ILE A 16 0.72 -7.26 2.01
N VAL A 17 0.68 -7.20 3.35
CA VAL A 17 -0.19 -6.26 4.07
C VAL A 17 0.15 -4.82 3.70
N GLY A 18 1.44 -4.44 3.71
CA GLY A 18 1.85 -3.09 3.33
C GLY A 18 1.47 -2.72 1.90
N ALA A 19 1.64 -3.65 0.95
CA ALA A 19 1.27 -3.44 -0.45
C ALA A 19 -0.26 -3.31 -0.64
N VAL A 20 -1.05 -4.15 0.03
CA VAL A 20 -2.52 -4.10 -0.03
C VAL A 20 -3.03 -2.79 0.58
N VAL A 21 -2.53 -2.41 1.75
CA VAL A 21 -2.91 -1.14 2.40
C VAL A 21 -2.58 0.05 1.51
N ALA A 22 -1.36 0.10 0.95
CA ALA A 22 -0.96 1.17 0.04
C ALA A 22 -1.84 1.20 -1.21
N GLY A 23 -2.13 0.04 -1.82
CA GLY A 23 -2.97 -0.07 -3.01
C GLY A 23 -4.40 0.41 -2.78
N VAL A 24 -5.05 -0.05 -1.71
CA VAL A 24 -6.42 0.37 -1.35
C VAL A 24 -6.46 1.87 -1.05
N ALA A 25 -5.50 2.37 -0.28
CA ALA A 25 -5.44 3.79 0.06
C ALA A 25 -5.23 4.67 -1.19
N LEU A 26 -4.46 4.22 -2.18
CA LEU A 26 -4.29 4.90 -3.46
C LEU A 26 -5.62 5.03 -4.23
N ILE A 27 -6.42 3.96 -4.25
CA ILE A 27 -7.75 3.99 -4.88
C ILE A 27 -8.64 5.02 -4.19
N VAL A 28 -8.67 5.00 -2.85
CA VAL A 28 -9.46 5.96 -2.05
C VAL A 28 -8.96 7.40 -2.28
N PHE A 29 -7.66 7.61 -2.40
CA PHE A 29 -7.07 8.92 -2.70
C PHE A 29 -7.56 9.45 -4.04
N LEU A 30 -7.53 8.63 -5.09
CA LEU A 30 -8.00 9.01 -6.42
C LEU A 30 -9.50 9.33 -6.44
N LEU A 31 -10.32 8.49 -5.78
CA LEU A 31 -11.75 8.74 -5.65
C LEU A 31 -12.03 10.06 -4.90
N SER A 32 -11.29 10.32 -3.82
CA SER A 32 -11.41 11.56 -3.04
C SER A 32 -10.97 12.78 -3.85
N ALA A 33 -9.96 12.66 -4.69
CA ALA A 33 -9.49 13.74 -5.57
C ALA A 33 -10.56 14.14 -6.59
N VAL A 34 -11.16 13.15 -7.27
CA VAL A 34 -12.22 13.39 -8.24
C VAL A 34 -13.47 13.95 -7.55
N ALA A 35 -13.81 13.43 -6.36
CA ALA A 35 -14.91 13.95 -5.55
C ALA A 35 -14.70 15.42 -5.14
N TYR A 36 -13.50 15.78 -4.70
CA TYR A 36 -13.15 17.15 -4.31
C TYR A 36 -13.26 18.15 -5.49
N GLY A 37 -12.95 17.69 -6.70
CA GLY A 37 -13.14 18.41 -7.96
C GLY A 37 -14.61 18.65 -8.36
N ARG A 38 -15.58 18.33 -7.49
CA ARG A 38 -17.04 18.44 -7.69
C ARG A 38 -17.64 17.53 -8.76
N THR A 39 -16.92 16.50 -9.20
CA THR A 39 -17.42 15.57 -10.22
C THR A 39 -18.57 14.67 -9.71
N TYR A 40 -18.66 14.43 -8.39
CA TYR A 40 -19.63 13.50 -7.80
C TYR A 40 -20.64 14.13 -6.82
N GLY A 41 -20.65 15.46 -6.65
CA GLY A 41 -21.59 16.14 -5.76
C GLY A 41 -21.42 15.83 -4.26
N LEU A 42 -20.27 15.29 -3.85
CA LEU A 42 -19.93 15.03 -2.46
C LEU A 42 -19.53 16.32 -1.72
N ASP A 43 -19.70 16.31 -0.39
CA ASP A 43 -19.24 17.41 0.47
C ASP A 43 -17.72 17.63 0.30
N GLN A 44 -17.33 18.89 0.14
CA GLN A 44 -15.93 19.26 -0.08
C GLN A 44 -15.07 18.98 1.14
N GLY A 45 -15.62 19.17 2.35
CA GLY A 45 -14.92 18.85 3.60
C GLY A 45 -14.61 17.36 3.70
N ALA A 46 -15.61 16.51 3.51
CA ALA A 46 -15.44 15.06 3.52
C ALA A 46 -14.41 14.58 2.48
N SER A 47 -14.45 15.15 1.28
CA SER A 47 -13.50 14.80 0.20
C SER A 47 -12.07 15.25 0.53
N PHE A 48 -11.89 16.40 1.17
CA PHE A 48 -10.59 16.87 1.64
C PHE A 48 -10.00 15.97 2.73
N PHE A 49 -10.80 15.58 3.72
CA PHE A 49 -10.35 14.62 4.74
C PHE A 49 -10.04 13.25 4.14
N GLY A 50 -10.83 12.81 3.15
CA GLY A 50 -10.53 11.62 2.37
C GLY A 50 -9.14 11.66 1.74
N LEU A 51 -8.76 12.78 1.11
CA LEU A 51 -7.42 13.00 0.56
C LEU A 51 -6.32 12.92 1.63
N LEU A 52 -6.50 13.61 2.76
CA LEU A 52 -5.49 13.61 3.83
C LEU A 52 -5.27 12.22 4.43
N VAL A 53 -6.36 11.53 4.78
CA VAL A 53 -6.30 10.21 5.42
C VAL A 53 -5.72 9.18 4.45
N SER A 54 -6.15 9.19 3.19
CA SER A 54 -5.63 8.26 2.20
C SER A 54 -4.16 8.52 1.89
N PHE A 55 -3.72 9.78 1.78
CA PHE A 55 -2.30 10.10 1.63
C PHE A 55 -1.44 9.57 2.79
N ALA A 56 -1.86 9.83 4.04
CA ALA A 56 -1.18 9.32 5.22
C ALA A 56 -1.16 7.78 5.25
N THR A 57 -2.25 7.14 4.83
CA THR A 57 -2.36 5.67 4.79
C THR A 57 -1.47 5.06 3.69
N VAL A 58 -1.41 5.68 2.50
CA VAL A 58 -0.52 5.23 1.41
C VAL A 58 0.94 5.28 1.86
N THR A 59 1.38 6.42 2.39
CA THR A 59 2.78 6.59 2.82
C THR A 59 3.16 5.62 3.94
N THR A 60 2.24 5.40 4.90
CA THR A 60 2.41 4.40 5.95
C THR A 60 2.47 2.98 5.40
N GLY A 61 1.57 2.60 4.48
CA GLY A 61 1.55 1.27 3.86
C GLY A 61 2.83 0.97 3.06
N VAL A 62 3.34 1.96 2.33
CA VAL A 62 4.63 1.85 1.63
C VAL A 62 5.77 1.67 2.62
N GLY A 63 5.83 2.47 3.69
CA GLY A 63 6.84 2.34 4.75
C GLY A 63 6.82 0.96 5.41
N TRP A 64 5.63 0.45 5.74
CA TRP A 64 5.43 -0.91 6.25
C TRP A 64 5.95 -1.96 5.28
N HIS A 65 5.61 -1.86 3.99
CA HIS A 65 6.06 -2.80 2.96
C HIS A 65 7.59 -2.84 2.88
N VAL A 66 8.23 -1.67 2.84
CA VAL A 66 9.69 -1.55 2.76
C VAL A 66 10.36 -2.12 4.02
N ALA A 67 9.87 -1.78 5.22
CA ALA A 67 10.40 -2.29 6.47
C ALA A 67 10.30 -3.83 6.56
N ALA A 68 9.18 -4.40 6.13
CA ALA A 68 9.00 -5.86 6.07
C ALA A 68 9.95 -6.52 5.05
N ARG A 69 10.14 -5.88 3.88
CA ARG A 69 11.07 -6.32 2.84
C ARG A 69 12.51 -6.34 3.34
N GLU A 70 12.93 -5.29 4.03
CA GLU A 70 14.25 -5.19 4.66
C GLU A 70 14.45 -6.23 5.76
N ALA A 71 13.45 -6.44 6.63
CA ALA A 71 13.50 -7.45 7.66
C ALA A 71 13.68 -8.87 7.08
N ARG A 72 12.99 -9.20 5.98
CA ARG A 72 13.19 -10.47 5.26
C ARG A 72 14.60 -10.60 4.72
N PHE A 73 15.15 -9.55 4.09
CA PHE A 73 16.51 -9.60 3.56
C PHE A 73 17.56 -9.74 4.66
N ARG A 74 17.36 -9.12 5.82
CA ARG A 74 18.24 -9.28 6.98
C ARG A 74 18.25 -10.73 7.48
N ARG A 75 17.10 -11.41 7.46
CA ARG A 75 17.00 -12.85 7.82
C ARG A 75 17.60 -13.78 6.78
N ASN A 76 17.57 -13.43 5.50
CA ASN A 76 18.08 -14.28 4.42
C ASN A 76 19.59 -14.12 4.16
N ARG A 77 20.24 -13.11 4.76
CA ARG A 77 21.68 -12.83 4.60
C ARG A 77 22.54 -13.24 5.80
N GLY A 78 21.93 -13.59 6.94
CA GLY A 78 22.60 -14.16 8.11
C GLY A 78 22.44 -15.66 8.14
#